data_AF-A0A072U1L4-F1
#
_entry.id   AF-A0A072U1L4-F1
#
_cell.length_a   1.000
_cell.length_b   1.000
_cell.length_c   1.000
_cell.angle_alpha   90.00
_cell.angle_beta   90.00
_cell.angle_gamma   90.00
#
_symmetry.space_group_name_H-M   'P 1'
#
loop_
_entity.id
_entity.type
_entity.pdbx_description
1 polymer ?
#
loop_
_entity_poly.entity_id
_entity_poly.type
_entity_poly.pdbx_seq_one_letter_code
_entity_poly.pdbx_strand_id
1 'polypeptide(L)'
;MAKLLLYEMVFANSNNRRMMLIPPNFFILWECWFGGERNKRTRNELRLIWHITIWVLWKARNNRVFNNQITEVGEIVDEIKVLSWRWSLDRILMSPCLYYE
;
A
#
# COMPACT_ATOMS: atom_id res chain seq x y z
N MET A 1 -14.32 -1.06 4.05
CA MET A 1 -13.23 -1.94 4.53
C MET A 1 -11.84 -1.30 4.41
N ALA A 2 -11.38 -0.82 3.25
CA ALA A 2 -10.04 -0.22 3.11
C ALA A 2 -9.76 0.99 4.05
N LYS A 3 -10.78 1.82 4.31
CA LYS A 3 -10.69 2.96 5.23
C LYS A 3 -10.52 2.53 6.70
N LEU A 4 -11.13 1.39 7.08
CA LEU A 4 -10.97 0.78 8.40
C LEU A 4 -9.59 0.11 8.51
N LEU A 5 -9.11 -0.56 7.46
CA LEU A 5 -7.77 -1.15 7.46
C LEU A 5 -6.66 -0.09 7.56
N LEU A 6 -6.82 1.07 6.93
CA LEU A 6 -5.87 2.18 7.06
C LEU A 6 -5.86 2.78 8.48
N TYR A 7 -7.05 2.93 9.08
CA TYR A 7 -7.19 3.44 10.46
C TYR A 7 -6.65 2.44 11.48
N GLU A 8 -6.98 1.15 11.34
CA GLU A 8 -6.44 0.07 12.18
C GLU A 8 -4.93 -0.10 11.99
N MET A 9 -4.38 0.10 10.79
CA MET A 9 -2.92 0.14 10.57
C MET A 9 -2.23 1.28 11.33
N VAL A 10 -2.93 2.40 11.55
CA VAL A 10 -2.42 3.54 12.32
C VAL A 10 -2.67 3.35 13.83
N PHE A 11 -3.82 2.81 14.23
CA PHE A 11 -4.26 2.74 15.63
C PHE A 11 -3.82 1.46 16.37
N ALA A 12 -3.69 0.31 15.69
CA ALA A 12 -3.13 -0.92 16.27
C ALA A 12 -1.64 -0.77 16.64
N ASN A 13 -0.99 0.31 16.20
CA ASN A 13 0.38 0.69 16.54
C ASN A 13 0.47 1.56 17.81
N SER A 14 -0.65 1.96 18.44
CA SER A 14 -0.64 2.71 19.70
C SER A 14 -0.46 1.83 20.94
N ASN A 15 -0.73 0.52 20.85
CA ASN A 15 -0.74 -0.38 22.02
C ASN A 15 0.49 -1.29 22.15
N ASN A 16 1.51 -1.13 21.30
CA ASN A 16 2.76 -1.85 21.47
C ASN A 16 3.93 -0.87 21.33
N ARG A 17 4.58 -0.56 22.46
CA ARG A 17 5.78 0.28 22.52
C ARG A 17 6.97 -0.40 21.84
N ARG A 18 6.94 -0.54 20.51
CA ARG A 18 8.14 -0.71 19.70
C ARG A 18 8.44 0.62 19.06
N MET A 19 9.28 1.38 19.75
CA MET A 19 9.95 2.56 19.23
C MET A 19 10.51 2.21 17.86
N MET A 20 9.85 2.73 16.82
CA MET A 20 10.13 2.42 15.43
C MET A 20 11.42 3.15 15.05
N LEU A 21 12.57 2.54 15.31
CA LEU A 21 13.82 2.92 14.68
C LEU A 21 13.60 2.69 13.19
N ILE A 22 13.35 3.77 12.42
CA ILE A 22 13.13 3.69 10.98
C ILE A 22 14.37 3.00 10.40
N PRO A 23 14.24 1.78 9.84
CA PRO A 23 15.38 1.08 9.32
C PRO A 23 16.00 1.89 8.17
N PRO A 24 17.34 1.86 8.00
CA PRO A 24 18.02 2.59 6.93
C PRO A 24 17.61 2.12 5.53
N ASN A 25 16.89 0.98 5.43
CA ASN A 25 16.50 0.38 4.18
C ASN A 25 14.98 0.16 4.14
N PHE A 26 14.34 0.73 3.10
CA PHE A 26 12.92 0.60 2.79
C PHE A 26 12.46 -0.88 2.69
N PHE A 27 13.33 -1.78 2.24
CA PHE A 27 13.03 -3.22 2.19
C PHE A 27 13.00 -3.89 3.57
N ILE A 28 13.79 -3.41 4.53
CA ILE A 28 13.75 -3.92 5.91
C ILE A 28 12.47 -3.43 6.61
N LEU A 29 12.06 -2.20 6.34
CA LEU A 29 10.78 -1.66 6.80
C LEU A 29 9.60 -2.52 6.33
N TRP A 30 9.64 -2.97 5.08
CA TRP A 30 8.68 -3.93 4.53
C TRP A 30 8.68 -5.25 5.31
N GLU A 31 9.81 -5.94 5.43
CA GLU A 31 9.85 -7.22 6.16
C GLU A 31 9.37 -7.09 7.62
N CYS A 32 9.64 -5.96 8.29
CA CYS A 32 9.12 -5.67 9.62
C CYS A 32 7.59 -5.50 9.68
N TRP A 33 6.99 -4.87 8.67
CA TRP A 33 5.54 -4.68 8.61
C TRP A 33 4.78 -5.94 8.18
N PHE A 34 5.36 -6.80 7.34
CA PHE A 34 4.63 -7.91 6.72
C PHE A 34 5.03 -9.30 7.24
N GLY A 35 6.19 -9.42 7.90
CA GLY A 35 6.65 -10.67 8.50
C GLY A 35 5.77 -11.17 9.66
N GLY A 36 4.93 -10.30 10.23
CA GLY A 36 3.99 -10.64 11.30
C GLY A 36 2.62 -11.16 10.85
N GLU A 37 2.25 -10.99 9.57
CA GLU A 37 0.88 -11.26 9.11
C GLU A 37 0.67 -12.75 8.78
N ARG A 38 -0.17 -13.42 9.59
CA ARG A 38 -0.41 -14.87 9.49
C ARG A 38 -1.44 -15.22 8.41
N ASN A 39 -2.29 -14.26 8.03
CA ASN A 39 -3.33 -14.52 7.03
C ASN A 39 -2.77 -14.34 5.60
N LYS A 40 -2.75 -15.43 4.83
CA LYS A 40 -2.25 -15.46 3.44
C LYS A 40 -2.97 -14.44 2.54
N ARG A 41 -4.27 -14.19 2.78
CA ARG A 41 -5.06 -13.23 2.01
C ARG A 41 -4.61 -11.79 2.27
N THR A 42 -4.52 -11.41 3.54
CA THR A 42 -4.08 -10.07 3.98
C THR A 42 -2.65 -9.78 3.52
N ARG A 43 -1.75 -10.76 3.64
CA ARG A 43 -0.37 -10.63 3.16
C ARG A 43 -0.29 -10.37 1.65
N ASN A 44 -1.16 -10.99 0.85
CA ASN A 44 -1.18 -10.77 -0.58
C ASN A 44 -1.69 -9.34 -0.90
N GLU A 45 -2.76 -8.89 -0.25
CA GLU A 45 -3.30 -7.53 -0.43
C GLU A 45 -2.26 -6.45 -0.05
N LEU A 46 -1.52 -6.69 1.02
CA LEU A 46 -0.44 -5.83 1.46
C LEU A 46 0.74 -5.77 0.48
N ARG A 47 1.11 -6.90 -0.14
CA ARG A 47 2.13 -6.95 -1.20
C ARG A 47 1.77 -6.07 -2.39
N LEU A 48 0.49 -5.97 -2.70
CA LEU A 48 0.03 -5.16 -3.83
C LEU A 48 0.09 -3.67 -3.52
N ILE A 49 -0.32 -3.27 -2.31
CA ILE A 49 -0.15 -1.89 -1.85
C ILE A 49 1.33 -1.49 -1.96
N TRP A 50 2.25 -2.40 -1.63
CA TRP A 50 3.68 -2.15 -1.76
C TRP A 50 4.22 -2.09 -3.19
N HIS A 51 3.76 -2.97 -4.06
CA HIS A 51 4.10 -2.86 -5.47
C HIS A 51 3.61 -1.53 -6.05
N ILE A 52 2.41 -1.07 -5.66
CA ILE A 52 1.87 0.23 -6.03
C ILE A 52 2.72 1.37 -5.46
N THR A 53 3.11 1.33 -4.19
CA THR A 53 3.91 2.39 -3.58
C THR A 53 5.28 2.51 -4.27
N ILE A 54 5.98 1.40 -4.50
CA ILE A 54 7.26 1.38 -5.22
C ILE A 54 7.09 1.93 -6.63
N TRP A 55 6.03 1.49 -7.34
CA TRP A 55 5.75 1.94 -8.70
C TRP A 55 5.55 3.44 -8.79
N VAL A 56 4.70 4.01 -7.92
CA VAL A 56 4.42 5.46 -7.92
C VAL A 56 5.67 6.25 -7.53
N LEU A 57 6.44 5.80 -6.53
CA LEU A 57 7.72 6.42 -6.15
C LEU A 57 8.72 6.41 -7.31
N TRP A 58 8.86 5.28 -8.00
CA TRP A 58 9.73 5.16 -9.17
C TRP A 58 9.27 6.10 -10.30
N LYS A 59 7.98 6.15 -10.58
CA LYS A 59 7.38 7.04 -11.58
C LYS A 59 7.61 8.51 -11.25
N ALA A 60 7.36 8.93 -10.01
CA ALA A 60 7.57 10.30 -9.55
C ALA A 60 9.05 10.70 -9.64
N ARG A 61 9.97 9.81 -9.23
CA ARG A 61 11.40 10.02 -9.40
C ARG A 61 11.79 10.17 -10.87
N ASN A 62 11.30 9.31 -11.75
CA ASN A 62 11.59 9.39 -13.18
C ASN A 62 11.05 10.68 -13.79
N ASN A 63 9.83 11.08 -13.45
CA ASN A 63 9.26 12.35 -13.92
C ASN A 63 10.09 13.55 -13.45
N ARG A 64 10.62 13.50 -12.23
CA ARG A 64 11.54 14.54 -11.75
C ARG A 64 12.85 14.57 -12.53
N VAL A 65 13.42 13.42 -12.88
CA VAL A 65 14.72 13.32 -13.59
C VAL A 65 14.58 13.66 -15.07
N PHE A 66 13.56 13.14 -15.76
CA PHE A 66 13.42 13.24 -17.21
C PHE A 66 12.54 14.39 -17.67
N ASN A 67 11.53 14.77 -16.88
CA ASN A 67 10.54 15.80 -17.25
C ASN A 67 10.65 17.05 -16.37
N ASN A 68 11.61 17.10 -15.44
CA ASN A 68 11.79 18.16 -14.44
C ASN A 68 10.49 18.50 -13.66
N GLN A 69 9.58 17.53 -13.56
CA GLN A 69 8.30 17.69 -12.90
C GLN A 69 8.48 17.58 -11.38
N ILE A 70 7.99 18.57 -10.65
CA ILE A 70 7.93 18.54 -9.20
C ILE A 70 6.56 17.98 -8.83
N THR A 71 6.55 16.84 -8.15
CA THR A 71 5.33 16.21 -7.63
C THR A 71 5.34 16.35 -6.12
N GLU A 72 4.26 16.86 -5.55
CA GLU A 72 4.14 16.98 -4.11
C GLU A 72 3.91 15.62 -3.46
N VAL A 73 4.35 15.48 -2.21
CA VAL A 73 4.16 14.22 -1.45
C VAL A 73 2.68 13.89 -1.30
N GLY A 74 1.82 14.90 -1.18
CA GLY A 74 0.36 14.73 -1.12
C GLY A 74 -0.19 14.05 -2.38
N GLU A 75 0.24 14.49 -3.56
CA GLU A 75 -0.18 13.92 -4.85
C GLU A 75 0.27 12.46 -5.01
N ILE A 76 1.51 12.15 -4.59
CA ILE A 76 2.04 10.78 -4.59
C ILE A 76 1.18 9.87 -3.70
N VAL A 77 0.86 10.34 -2.50
CA VAL A 77 0.03 9.60 -1.53
C VAL A 77 -1.37 9.38 -2.06
N ASP A 78 -1.96 10.39 -2.71
CA ASP A 78 -3.30 10.26 -3.29
C ASP A 78 -3.32 9.34 -4.51
N GLU A 79 -2.29 9.36 -5.37
CA GLU A 79 -2.15 8.40 -6.47
C GLU A 79 -2.06 6.96 -5.93
N ILE A 80 -1.31 6.72 -4.86
CA ILE A 80 -1.22 5.41 -4.20
C ILE A 80 -2.59 4.98 -3.65
N LYS A 81 -3.34 5.87 -2.99
CA LYS A 81 -4.69 5.56 -2.48
C LYS A 81 -5.65 5.19 -3.61
N VAL A 82 -5.67 5.97 -4.69
CA VAL A 82 -6.57 5.76 -5.84
C VAL A 82 -6.25 4.44 -6.54
N LEU A 83 -4.97 4.16 -6.79
CA LEU A 83 -4.55 2.90 -7.43
C LEU A 83 -4.87 1.68 -6.53
N SER A 84 -4.61 1.79 -5.23
CA SER A 84 -4.91 0.71 -4.27
C SER A 84 -6.41 0.43 -4.18
N TRP A 85 -7.24 1.49 -4.21
CA TRP A 85 -8.69 1.38 -4.19
C TRP A 85 -9.24 0.76 -5.48
N ARG A 86 -8.81 1.25 -6.66
CA ARG A 86 -9.21 0.69 -7.96
C ARG A 86 -8.92 -0.80 -8.04
N TRP A 87 -7.71 -1.19 -7.65
CA TRP A 87 -7.31 -2.60 -7.67
C TRP A 87 -8.13 -3.46 -6.69
N SER A 88 -8.45 -2.91 -5.52
CA SER A 88 -9.32 -3.56 -4.55
C SER A 88 -10.75 -3.73 -5.08
N LEU A 89 -11.27 -2.74 -5.83
CA LEU A 89 -12.57 -2.84 -6.49
C LEU A 89 -12.58 -3.87 -7.61
N ASP A 90 -11.56 -3.88 -8.47
CA ASP A 90 -11.44 -4.87 -9.55
C ASP A 90 -11.49 -6.30 -9.00
N ARG A 91 -10.89 -6.54 -7.82
CA ARG A 91 -10.97 -7.85 -7.13
C ARG A 91 -12.34 -8.17 -6.55
N ILE A 92 -13.13 -7.17 -6.17
CA ILE A 92 -14.50 -7.36 -5.67
C ILE A 92 -15.44 -7.62 -6.85
N LEU A 93 -15.28 -6.86 -7.93
CA LEU A 93 -16.06 -6.96 -9.17
C LEU A 93 -15.70 -8.21 -10.00
N MET A 94 -14.47 -8.72 -9.88
CA MET A 94 -14.05 -10.05 -10.35
C MET A 94 -14.52 -11.19 -9.43
N SER A 95 -15.48 -10.96 -8.53
CA SER A 95 -16.28 -12.09 -8.02
C SER A 95 -17.00 -12.69 -9.22
N PRO A 96 -16.93 -14.02 -9.44
CA PRO A 96 -17.50 -14.62 -10.63
C PRO A 96 -18.97 -14.26 -10.70
N CYS A 97 -19.38 -13.81 -11.87
CA CYS A 97 -20.73 -13.93 -12.39
C CYS A 97 -21.27 -15.36 -12.13
N LEU A 98 -21.77 -15.61 -10.92
CA LEU A 98 -22.57 -16.76 -10.51
C LEU A 98 -24.04 -16.32 -10.36
N TYR A 99 -24.55 -15.57 -11.36
CA TYR A 99 -25.97 -15.20 -11.46
C TYR A 99 -26.64 -15.78 -12.72
N TYR A 100 -25.95 -16.66 -13.43
CA TYR A 100 -26.51 -17.62 -14.37
C TYR A 100 -25.81 -18.94 -14.01
N GLU A 101 -26.44 -19.98 -13.47
CA GLU A 101 -27.83 -20.45 -13.48
C GLU A 101 -28.19 -21.09 -12.12
#